data_AF-A0A7Y4D4H6-F1
#
_entry.id   AF-A0A7Y4D4H6-F1
#
_cell.length_a   1.000
_cell.length_b   1.000
_cell.length_c   1.000
_cell.angle_alpha   90.00
_cell.angle_beta   90.00
_cell.angle_gamma   90.00
#
_symmetry.space_group_name_H-M   'P 1'
#
loop_
_entity.id
_entity.type
_entity.pdbx_description
1 polymer ?
#
loop_
_entity_poly.entity_id
_entity_poly.type
_entity_poly.pdbx_seq_one_letter_code
_entity_poly.pdbx_strand_id
1 'polypeptide(L)'
;MWDKIKSLLGSAAPLIGTVIGGPAGGAVAGMVASALGVDSSPKAIEQALINNPEALLKIKQLESDERVKLRGFAFQHAELESEERKLAIAQQASTMKVEMASHDPFVRRWRPTWGYTLCLSWALMFFGLFVVMIMEPKEAANVVNAIVALTPLISVALAVLGVNIHKRSVDKQITAGQKPLSLIGGLKQAVKGG
;
A
#
# COMPACT_ATOMS: atom_id res chain seq x y z
N MET A 1 -25.09 28.88 15.53
CA MET A 1 -25.13 29.92 14.45
C MET A 1 -24.52 29.36 13.16
N TRP A 2 -23.42 28.60 13.24
CA TRP A 2 -22.85 27.87 12.12
C TRP A 2 -23.71 26.71 11.60
N ASP A 3 -24.66 26.22 12.38
CA ASP A 3 -25.48 25.03 12.06
C ASP A 3 -26.40 25.23 10.85
N LYS A 4 -26.94 26.45 10.67
CA LYS A 4 -27.75 26.80 9.50
C LYS A 4 -26.93 26.91 8.23
N ILE A 5 -25.76 27.55 8.31
CA ILE A 5 -24.79 27.64 7.22
C ILE A 5 -24.31 26.23 6.84
N LYS A 6 -24.00 25.39 7.82
CA LYS A 6 -23.63 23.98 7.63
C LYS A 6 -24.74 23.16 6.95
N SER A 7 -26.00 23.41 7.29
CA SER A 7 -27.15 22.73 6.64
C SER A 7 -27.33 23.17 5.18
N LEU A 8 -27.27 24.48 4.92
CA LEU A 8 -27.37 25.05 3.57
C LEU A 8 -26.21 24.62 2.68
N LEU A 9 -24.97 24.66 3.20
CA LEU A 9 -23.79 24.23 2.47
C LEU A 9 -23.65 22.72 2.42
N GLY A 10 -24.12 21.97 3.42
CA GLY A 10 -24.07 20.52 3.44
C GLY A 10 -24.93 19.87 2.36
N SER A 11 -26.02 20.53 1.94
CA SER A 11 -26.89 20.04 0.86
C SER A 11 -26.38 20.42 -0.55
N ALA A 12 -25.76 21.60 -0.69
CA ALA A 12 -25.30 22.10 -1.99
C ALA A 12 -23.81 21.80 -2.29
N ALA A 13 -22.96 21.83 -1.26
CA ALA A 13 -21.52 21.66 -1.34
C ALA A 13 -20.91 20.87 -0.14
N PRO A 14 -21.05 19.53 -0.13
CA PRO A 14 -20.77 18.70 1.05
C PRO A 14 -19.37 18.84 1.65
N LEU A 15 -18.30 18.92 0.84
CA LEU A 15 -16.92 19.06 1.36
C LEU A 15 -16.76 20.39 2.10
N ILE A 16 -17.25 21.49 1.52
CA ILE A 16 -17.18 22.81 2.11
C ILE A 16 -18.02 22.84 3.42
N GLY A 17 -19.20 22.23 3.42
CA GLY A 17 -20.04 22.08 4.61
C GLY A 17 -19.40 21.25 5.72
N THR A 18 -18.67 20.19 5.39
CA THR A 18 -17.97 19.35 6.39
C THR A 18 -16.80 20.09 7.05
N VAL A 19 -16.03 20.87 6.28
CA VAL A 19 -14.86 21.59 6.81
C VAL A 19 -15.27 22.82 7.61
N ILE A 20 -16.31 23.55 7.19
CA ILE A 20 -16.89 24.70 7.94
C ILE A 20 -17.40 24.27 9.32
N GLY A 21 -17.90 23.03 9.44
CA GLY A 21 -18.34 22.47 10.72
C GLY A 21 -17.23 21.90 11.61
N GLY A 22 -15.96 21.93 11.18
CA GLY A 22 -14.81 21.37 11.88
C GLY A 22 -13.84 22.44 12.41
N PRO A 23 -12.73 22.04 13.07
CA PRO A 23 -11.75 22.96 13.66
C PRO A 23 -11.07 23.89 12.65
N ALA A 24 -11.06 23.52 11.36
CA ALA A 24 -10.57 24.36 10.26
C ALA A 24 -11.64 25.27 9.63
N GLY A 25 -12.84 25.34 10.20
CA GLY A 25 -14.00 25.96 9.57
C GLY A 25 -13.90 27.47 9.34
N GLY A 26 -13.14 28.18 10.18
CA GLY A 26 -12.89 29.61 10.02
C GLY A 26 -12.14 29.97 8.74
N ALA A 27 -11.17 29.14 8.32
CA ALA A 27 -10.40 29.37 7.10
C ALA A 27 -11.25 29.17 5.84
N VAL A 28 -12.10 28.14 5.83
CA VAL A 28 -13.03 27.87 4.71
C VAL A 28 -14.15 28.90 4.66
N ALA A 29 -14.64 29.37 5.80
CA ALA A 29 -15.60 30.47 5.85
C ALA A 29 -15.03 31.77 5.24
N GLY A 30 -13.75 32.06 5.47
CA GLY A 30 -13.05 33.17 4.83
C GLY A 30 -12.99 33.05 3.31
N MET A 31 -12.67 31.86 2.78
CA MET A 31 -12.66 31.61 1.33
C MET A 31 -14.05 31.75 0.70
N VAL A 32 -15.09 31.22 1.36
CA VAL A 32 -16.48 31.37 0.91
C VAL A 32 -16.89 32.84 0.93
N ALA A 33 -16.56 33.58 1.99
CA ALA A 33 -16.84 35.01 2.10
C ALA A 33 -16.15 35.83 1.00
N SER A 34 -14.87 35.53 0.70
CA SER A 34 -14.14 36.15 -0.42
C SER A 34 -14.74 35.80 -1.79
N ALA A 35 -15.18 34.54 -1.99
CA ALA A 35 -15.82 34.13 -3.24
C ALA A 35 -17.20 34.79 -3.45
N LEU A 36 -17.92 35.07 -2.35
CA LEU A 36 -19.21 35.75 -2.35
C LEU A 36 -19.11 37.28 -2.28
N GLY A 37 -17.94 37.83 -1.97
CA GLY A 37 -17.71 39.27 -1.83
C GLY A 37 -18.34 39.89 -0.57
N VAL A 38 -18.48 39.11 0.50
CA VAL A 38 -19.09 39.54 1.77
C VAL A 38 -18.10 39.39 2.93
N ASP A 39 -18.42 39.99 4.08
CA ASP A 39 -17.63 39.82 5.30
C ASP A 39 -17.58 38.36 5.73
N SER A 40 -16.44 37.94 6.30
CA SER A 40 -16.23 36.59 6.84
C SER A 40 -17.01 36.28 8.12
N SER A 41 -17.98 37.14 8.48
CA SER A 41 -18.87 36.91 9.61
C SER A 41 -19.94 35.87 9.26
N PRO A 42 -20.29 34.95 10.18
CA PRO A 42 -21.30 33.92 9.91
C PRO A 42 -22.63 34.52 9.44
N LYS A 43 -23.04 35.64 10.02
CA LYS A 43 -24.30 36.32 9.66
C LYS A 43 -24.28 36.88 8.23
N ALA A 44 -23.17 37.47 7.78
CA ALA A 44 -23.06 38.03 6.43
C ALA A 44 -23.08 36.92 5.37
N ILE A 45 -22.39 35.81 5.63
CA ILE A 45 -22.40 34.62 4.75
C ILE A 45 -23.80 34.01 4.69
N GLU A 46 -24.47 33.84 5.84
CA GLU A 46 -25.83 33.30 5.90
C GLU A 46 -26.82 34.18 5.12
N GLN A 47 -26.76 35.51 5.28
CA GLN A 47 -27.62 36.44 4.52
C GLN A 47 -27.32 36.40 3.01
N ALA A 48 -26.05 36.31 2.61
CA ALA A 48 -25.67 36.19 1.21
C ALA A 48 -26.19 34.89 0.57
N LEU A 49 -26.16 33.79 1.33
CA LEU A 49 -26.67 32.48 0.89
C LEU A 49 -28.20 32.44 0.79
N ILE A 50 -28.91 33.13 1.69
CA ILE A 50 -30.39 33.17 1.68
C ILE A 50 -30.91 34.11 0.60
N ASN A 51 -30.29 35.29 0.44
CA ASN A 51 -30.80 36.34 -0.45
C ASN A 51 -30.37 36.15 -1.91
N ASN A 52 -29.42 35.25 -2.20
CA ASN A 52 -28.90 35.06 -3.55
C ASN A 52 -28.81 33.56 -3.92
N PRO A 53 -29.77 33.02 -4.69
CA PRO A 53 -29.72 31.65 -5.20
C PRO A 53 -28.46 31.35 -6.04
N GLU A 54 -27.87 32.36 -6.69
CA GLU A 54 -26.63 32.20 -7.47
C GLU A 54 -25.39 32.00 -6.58
N ALA A 55 -25.43 32.45 -5.32
CA ALA A 55 -24.36 32.22 -4.36
C ALA A 55 -24.13 30.72 -4.11
N LEU A 56 -25.21 29.93 -4.02
CA LEU A 56 -25.15 28.48 -3.87
C LEU A 56 -24.58 27.80 -5.13
N LEU A 57 -24.94 28.28 -6.32
CA LEU A 57 -24.38 27.78 -7.59
C LEU A 57 -22.88 28.06 -7.67
N LYS A 58 -22.44 29.25 -7.28
CA LYS A 58 -21.02 29.64 -7.29
C LYS A 58 -20.19 28.79 -6.32
N ILE A 59 -20.72 28.48 -5.14
CA ILE A 59 -20.04 27.61 -4.16
C ILE A 59 -20.00 26.16 -4.63
N LYS A 60 -21.06 25.68 -5.27
CA LYS A 60 -21.08 24.34 -5.88
C LYS A 60 -20.08 24.22 -7.03
N GLN A 61 -19.94 25.27 -7.85
CA GLN A 61 -18.89 25.35 -8.88
C GLN A 61 -17.50 25.34 -8.25
N LEU A 62 -17.26 26.15 -7.20
CA LEU A 62 -16.00 26.18 -6.46
C LEU A 62 -15.64 24.79 -5.91
N GLU A 63 -16.60 24.08 -5.30
CA GLU A 63 -16.38 22.72 -4.81
C GLU A 63 -16.10 21.73 -5.95
N SER A 64 -16.82 21.85 -7.07
CA SER A 64 -16.59 21.00 -8.24
C SER A 64 -15.19 21.19 -8.82
N ASP A 65 -14.75 22.43 -8.98
CA ASP A 65 -13.42 22.76 -9.51
C ASP A 65 -12.32 22.26 -8.57
N GLU A 66 -12.50 22.44 -7.26
CA GLU A 66 -11.55 21.95 -6.27
C GLU A 66 -11.54 20.41 -6.23
N ARG A 67 -12.68 19.74 -6.36
CA ARG A 67 -12.74 18.28 -6.49
C ARG A 67 -11.98 17.77 -7.71
N VAL A 68 -12.06 18.47 -8.84
CA VAL A 68 -11.30 18.11 -10.06
C VAL A 68 -9.80 18.28 -9.81
N LYS A 69 -9.38 19.38 -9.19
CA LYS A 69 -7.96 19.60 -8.82
C LYS A 69 -7.44 18.56 -7.84
N LEU A 70 -8.19 18.28 -6.77
CA LEU A 70 -7.84 17.27 -5.76
C LEU A 70 -7.74 15.87 -6.38
N ARG A 71 -8.65 15.52 -7.30
CA ARG A 71 -8.54 14.27 -8.07
C ARG A 71 -7.31 14.27 -8.97
N GLY A 72 -7.00 15.40 -9.59
CA GLY A 72 -5.77 15.59 -10.38
C GLY A 72 -4.51 15.37 -9.55
N PHE A 73 -4.42 15.99 -8.36
CA PHE A 73 -3.32 15.77 -7.44
C PHE A 73 -3.26 14.33 -6.91
N ALA A 74 -4.40 13.72 -6.60
CA ALA A 74 -4.44 12.32 -6.19
C ALA A 74 -3.91 11.39 -7.29
N PHE A 75 -4.27 11.65 -8.56
CA PHE A 75 -3.76 10.90 -9.70
C PHE A 75 -2.26 11.12 -9.90
N GLN A 76 -1.79 12.37 -9.89
CA GLN A 76 -0.35 12.69 -9.99
C GLN A 76 0.44 12.06 -8.85
N HIS A 77 -0.10 12.07 -7.63
CA HIS A 77 0.56 11.45 -6.48
C HIS A 77 0.64 9.92 -6.64
N ALA A 78 -0.43 9.28 -7.12
CA ALA A 78 -0.41 7.85 -7.42
C ALA A 78 0.55 7.49 -8.57
N GLU A 79 0.69 8.37 -9.57
CA GLU A 79 1.66 8.21 -10.66
C GLU A 79 3.10 8.32 -10.14
N LEU A 80 3.40 9.35 -9.35
CA LEU A 80 4.71 9.52 -8.70
C LEU A 80 5.06 8.33 -7.80
N GLU A 81 4.13 7.85 -6.96
CA GLU A 81 4.37 6.66 -6.12
C GLU A 81 4.65 5.40 -6.97
N SER A 82 3.97 5.28 -8.12
CA SER A 82 4.22 4.20 -9.09
C SER A 82 5.62 4.29 -9.69
N GLU A 83 6.05 5.49 -10.06
CA GLU A 83 7.39 5.74 -10.62
C GLU A 83 8.49 5.48 -9.59
N GLU A 84 8.35 6.00 -8.37
CA GLU A 84 9.27 5.72 -7.26
C GLU A 84 9.41 4.22 -7.01
N ARG A 85 8.29 3.49 -7.01
CA ARG A 85 8.29 2.03 -6.85
C ARG A 85 9.03 1.33 -7.98
N LYS A 86 8.87 1.78 -9.24
CA LYS A 86 9.61 1.24 -10.39
C LYS A 86 11.12 1.52 -10.27
N LEU A 87 11.50 2.74 -9.90
CA LEU A 87 12.88 3.14 -9.70
C LEU A 87 13.54 2.33 -8.57
N ALA A 88 12.85 2.15 -7.44
CA ALA A 88 13.33 1.33 -6.34
C ALA A 88 13.58 -0.13 -6.78
N ILE A 89 12.67 -0.72 -7.57
CA ILE A 89 12.86 -2.06 -8.12
C ILE A 89 14.05 -2.11 -9.09
N ALA A 90 14.19 -1.12 -9.98
CA ALA A 90 15.28 -1.04 -10.94
C ALA A 90 16.64 -0.90 -10.23
N GLN A 91 16.72 -0.10 -9.17
CA GLN A 91 17.91 0.07 -8.36
C GLN A 91 18.25 -1.19 -7.56
N GLN A 92 17.25 -1.90 -7.03
CA GLN A 92 17.47 -3.22 -6.41
C GLN A 92 18.01 -4.24 -7.43
N ALA A 93 17.47 -4.26 -8.65
CA ALA A 93 17.93 -5.17 -9.68
C ALA A 93 19.37 -4.86 -10.13
N SER A 94 19.77 -3.59 -10.17
CA SER A 94 21.14 -3.21 -10.53
C SER A 94 22.15 -3.64 -9.45
N THR A 95 21.84 -3.43 -8.17
CA THR A 95 22.70 -3.90 -7.07
C THR A 95 22.80 -5.42 -7.04
N MET A 96 21.70 -6.13 -7.29
CA MET A 96 21.71 -7.60 -7.40
C MET A 96 22.62 -8.11 -8.53
N LYS A 97 22.63 -7.45 -9.69
CA LYS A 97 23.54 -7.82 -10.80
C LYS A 97 25.01 -7.63 -10.40
N VAL A 98 25.32 -6.55 -9.70
CA VAL A 98 26.67 -6.29 -9.17
C VAL A 98 27.07 -7.35 -8.15
N GLU A 99 26.18 -7.70 -7.21
CA GLU A 99 26.41 -8.78 -6.23
C GLU A 99 26.68 -10.12 -6.92
N MET A 100 25.91 -10.46 -7.97
CA MET A 100 26.09 -11.71 -8.71
C MET A 100 27.40 -11.76 -9.52
N ALA A 101 27.86 -10.61 -10.03
CA ALA A 101 29.13 -10.49 -10.74
C ALA A 101 30.34 -10.43 -9.79
N SER A 102 30.11 -10.21 -8.50
CA SER A 102 31.17 -10.18 -7.49
C SER A 102 31.98 -11.47 -7.47
N HIS A 103 33.30 -11.32 -7.34
CA HIS A 103 34.23 -12.44 -7.24
C HIS A 103 34.27 -13.05 -5.83
N ASP A 104 33.71 -12.38 -4.83
CA ASP A 104 33.61 -12.89 -3.46
C ASP A 104 32.53 -14.00 -3.38
N PRO A 105 32.90 -15.24 -3.02
CA PRO A 105 31.95 -16.35 -2.87
C PRO A 105 30.85 -16.09 -1.84
N PHE A 106 31.14 -15.36 -0.76
CA PHE A 106 30.19 -15.05 0.30
C PHE A 106 29.10 -14.10 -0.23
N VAL A 107 29.49 -13.01 -0.89
CA VAL A 107 28.58 -12.03 -1.51
C VAL A 107 27.72 -12.67 -2.60
N ARG A 108 28.27 -13.60 -3.38
CA ARG A 108 27.52 -14.25 -4.45
C ARG A 108 26.54 -15.32 -3.93
N ARG A 109 26.88 -16.01 -2.84
CA ARG A 109 26.14 -17.20 -2.38
C ARG A 109 25.22 -16.95 -1.20
N TRP A 110 25.28 -15.80 -0.52
CA TRP A 110 24.49 -15.59 0.70
C TRP A 110 22.97 -15.82 0.49
N ARG A 111 22.37 -15.31 -0.60
CA ARG A 111 20.92 -15.48 -0.88
C ARG A 111 20.54 -16.94 -1.11
N PRO A 112 21.25 -17.72 -1.97
CA PRO A 112 21.05 -19.17 -2.08
C PRO A 112 21.31 -19.94 -0.78
N THR A 113 22.32 -19.58 -0.01
CA THR A 113 22.69 -20.27 1.24
C THR A 113 21.53 -20.28 2.22
N TRP A 114 20.73 -19.21 2.30
CA TRP A 114 19.51 -19.20 3.12
C TRP A 114 18.56 -20.37 2.79
N GLY A 115 18.31 -20.62 1.50
CA GLY A 115 17.47 -21.74 1.07
C GLY A 115 18.07 -23.10 1.42
N TYR A 116 19.38 -23.29 1.21
CA TYR A 116 20.06 -24.53 1.55
C TYR A 116 20.03 -24.81 3.06
N THR A 117 20.25 -23.79 3.88
CA THR A 117 20.21 -23.91 5.34
C THR A 117 18.83 -24.33 5.84
N LEU A 118 17.75 -23.76 5.27
CA LEU A 118 16.39 -24.17 5.61
C LEU A 118 16.08 -25.61 5.17
N CYS A 119 16.49 -26.01 3.96
CA CYS A 119 16.32 -27.39 3.51
C CYS A 119 17.08 -28.38 4.41
N LEU A 120 18.30 -28.02 4.81
CA LEU A 120 19.12 -28.84 5.70
C LEU A 120 18.49 -28.94 7.11
N SER A 121 18.04 -27.82 7.68
CA SER A 121 17.43 -27.83 9.01
C SER A 121 16.14 -28.66 9.04
N TRP A 122 15.34 -28.59 7.99
CA TRP A 122 14.16 -29.46 7.83
C TRP A 122 14.53 -30.93 7.68
N ALA A 123 15.52 -31.25 6.84
CA ALA A 123 15.97 -32.63 6.68
C ALA A 123 16.44 -33.21 8.03
N LEU A 124 17.19 -32.43 8.82
CA LEU A 124 17.62 -32.83 10.15
C LEU A 124 16.46 -32.96 11.14
N MET A 125 15.46 -32.08 11.06
CA MET A 125 14.26 -32.16 11.91
C MET A 125 13.45 -33.42 11.63
N PHE A 126 13.20 -33.76 10.35
CA PHE A 126 12.52 -34.99 9.97
C PHE A 126 13.34 -36.24 10.29
N PHE A 127 14.66 -36.18 10.12
CA PHE A 127 15.55 -37.26 10.51
C PHE A 127 15.53 -37.49 12.03
N GLY A 128 15.58 -36.42 12.82
CA GLY A 128 15.44 -36.50 14.28
C GLY A 128 14.11 -37.13 14.70
N LEU A 129 13.00 -36.71 14.08
CA LEU A 129 11.68 -37.32 14.31
C LEU A 129 11.67 -38.81 13.93
N PHE A 130 12.29 -39.18 12.79
CA PHE A 130 12.43 -40.58 12.38
C PHE A 130 13.18 -41.42 13.42
N VAL A 131 14.29 -40.92 13.95
CA VAL A 131 15.05 -41.60 15.02
C VAL A 131 14.20 -41.77 16.28
N VAL A 132 13.47 -40.73 16.71
CA VAL A 132 12.58 -40.81 17.88
C VAL A 132 11.48 -41.85 17.67
N MET A 133 10.88 -41.92 16.49
CA MET A 133 9.84 -42.93 16.20
C MET A 133 10.36 -44.37 16.32
N ILE A 134 11.64 -44.61 16.06
CA ILE A 134 12.26 -45.94 16.18
C ILE A 134 12.73 -46.22 17.61
N MET A 135 13.41 -45.27 18.24
CA MET A 135 14.11 -45.47 19.51
C MET A 135 13.24 -45.17 20.73
N GLU A 136 12.39 -44.14 20.66
CA GLU A 136 11.55 -43.64 21.75
C GLU A 136 10.11 -43.35 21.27
N PRO A 137 9.38 -44.36 20.76
CA PRO A 137 8.07 -44.16 20.14
C PRO A 137 7.02 -43.52 21.07
N LYS A 138 7.19 -43.66 22.39
CA LYS A 138 6.30 -43.02 23.39
C LYS A 138 6.43 -41.48 23.38
N GLU A 139 7.60 -40.95 23.04
CA GLU A 139 7.87 -39.51 22.99
C GLU A 139 7.57 -38.89 21.62
N ALA A 140 7.26 -39.70 20.60
CA ALA A 140 7.01 -39.21 19.24
C ALA A 140 5.92 -38.13 19.19
N ALA A 141 4.84 -38.29 19.94
CA ALA A 141 3.76 -37.31 20.01
C ALA A 141 4.23 -35.98 20.63
N ASN A 142 5.05 -36.04 21.69
CA ASN A 142 5.60 -34.86 22.35
C ASN A 142 6.54 -34.09 21.42
N VAL A 143 7.41 -34.80 20.68
CA VAL A 143 8.31 -34.20 19.70
C VAL A 143 7.55 -33.57 18.54
N VAL A 144 6.49 -34.21 18.03
CA VAL A 144 5.62 -33.62 17.01
C VAL A 144 4.96 -32.34 17.53
N ASN A 145 4.43 -32.34 18.76
CA ASN A 145 3.84 -31.15 19.37
C ASN A 145 4.87 -30.02 19.53
N ALA A 146 6.10 -30.34 19.90
CA ALA A 146 7.19 -29.36 19.98
C ALA A 146 7.53 -28.76 18.60
N ILE A 147 7.56 -29.58 17.53
CA ILE A 147 7.74 -29.09 16.16
C ILE A 147 6.58 -28.17 15.74
N VAL A 148 5.34 -28.55 16.06
CA VAL A 148 4.15 -27.72 15.78
C VAL A 148 4.22 -26.38 16.53
N ALA A 149 4.74 -26.36 17.75
CA ALA A 149 4.94 -25.11 18.50
C ALA A 149 5.93 -24.15 17.81
N LEU A 150 6.83 -24.65 16.96
CA LEU A 150 7.75 -23.83 16.14
C LEU A 150 7.10 -23.25 14.88
N THR A 151 5.84 -23.55 14.58
CA THR A 151 5.12 -23.08 13.38
C THR A 151 5.21 -21.56 13.15
N PRO A 152 5.11 -20.68 14.17
CA PRO A 152 5.26 -19.24 13.94
C PRO A 152 6.64 -18.88 13.36
N LEU A 153 7.71 -19.47 13.90
CA LEU A 153 9.08 -19.26 13.41
C LEU A 153 9.24 -19.82 11.99
N ILE A 154 8.71 -21.01 11.74
CA ILE A 154 8.74 -21.66 10.42
C ILE A 154 7.99 -20.82 9.39
N SER A 155 6.84 -20.25 9.75
CA SER A 155 6.04 -19.41 8.86
C SER A 155 6.80 -18.17 8.41
N VAL A 156 7.49 -17.49 9.33
CA VAL A 156 8.35 -16.35 9.00
C VAL A 156 9.48 -16.77 8.06
N ALA A 157 10.16 -17.89 8.35
CA ALA A 157 11.25 -18.39 7.51
C ALA A 157 10.79 -18.73 6.09
N LEU A 158 9.63 -19.38 5.95
CA LEU A 158 9.03 -19.71 4.66
C LEU A 158 8.56 -18.46 3.90
N ALA A 159 8.04 -17.44 4.58
CA ALA A 159 7.69 -16.17 3.96
C ALA A 159 8.93 -15.48 3.36
N VAL A 160 10.03 -15.41 4.11
CA VAL A 160 11.31 -14.87 3.63
C VAL A 160 11.85 -15.67 2.44
N LEU A 161 11.79 -17.01 2.51
CA LEU A 161 12.19 -17.88 1.40
C LEU A 161 11.32 -17.65 0.16
N GLY A 162 10.01 -17.51 0.33
CA GLY A 162 9.06 -17.22 -0.75
C GLY A 162 9.36 -15.91 -1.46
N VAL A 163 9.61 -14.83 -0.70
CA VAL A 163 10.02 -13.54 -1.27
C VAL A 163 11.33 -13.67 -2.05
N ASN A 164 12.31 -14.40 -1.51
CA ASN A 164 13.60 -14.63 -2.17
C ASN A 164 13.43 -15.41 -3.50
N ILE A 165 12.67 -16.50 -3.50
CA ILE A 165 12.37 -17.30 -4.71
C ILE A 165 11.65 -16.46 -5.76
N HIS A 166 10.66 -15.65 -5.34
CA HIS A 166 9.91 -14.80 -6.25
C HIS A 166 10.82 -13.77 -6.93
N LYS A 167 11.64 -13.04 -6.17
CA LYS A 167 12.58 -12.06 -6.71
C LYS A 167 13.60 -12.70 -7.64
N ARG A 168 14.19 -13.83 -7.25
CA ARG A 168 15.12 -14.57 -8.10
C ARG A 168 14.48 -15.09 -9.40
N SER A 169 13.21 -15.46 -9.35
CA SER A 169 12.46 -15.86 -10.55
C SER A 169 12.24 -14.68 -11.50
N VAL A 170 11.92 -13.50 -10.97
CA VAL A 170 11.82 -12.26 -11.75
C VAL A 170 13.16 -11.91 -12.41
N ASP A 171 14.29 -12.02 -11.69
CA ASP A 171 15.62 -11.74 -12.24
C ASP A 171 15.97 -12.67 -13.42
N LYS A 172 15.61 -13.96 -13.31
CA LYS A 172 15.76 -14.93 -14.40
C LYS A 172 14.89 -14.59 -15.60
N GLN A 173 13.65 -14.18 -15.39
CA GLN A 173 12.74 -13.75 -16.46
C GLN A 173 13.29 -12.52 -17.19
N ILE A 174 13.75 -11.51 -16.46
CA ILE A 174 14.36 -10.30 -17.03
C ILE A 174 15.61 -10.67 -17.85
N THR A 175 16.45 -11.56 -17.32
CA THR A 175 17.67 -12.03 -18.01
C THR A 175 17.34 -12.80 -19.29
N ALA A 176 16.22 -13.55 -19.30
CA ALA A 176 15.70 -14.25 -20.47
C ALA A 176 14.97 -13.32 -21.47
N GLY A 177 14.95 -12.00 -21.24
CA GLY A 177 14.24 -11.03 -22.09
C GLY A 177 12.71 -11.04 -21.91
N GLN A 178 12.19 -11.76 -20.92
CA GLN A 178 10.77 -11.79 -20.62
C GLN A 178 10.37 -10.57 -19.79
N LYS A 179 9.25 -9.93 -20.13
CA LYS A 179 8.67 -8.87 -19.29
C LYS A 179 7.97 -9.52 -18.09
N PRO A 180 8.44 -9.29 -16.84
CA PRO A 180 7.79 -9.88 -15.67
C PRO A 180 6.36 -9.36 -15.56
N LEU A 181 5.41 -10.27 -15.35
CA LEU A 181 4.01 -9.90 -15.12
C LEU A 181 3.94 -9.11 -13.80
N SER A 182 3.53 -7.84 -13.90
CA SER A 182 3.10 -7.07 -12.72
C SER A 182 1.96 -7.83 -12.02
N LEU A 183 1.82 -7.70 -10.70
CA LEU A 183 0.68 -8.26 -9.94
C LEU A 183 -0.67 -7.93 -10.59
N ILE A 184 -0.81 -6.72 -11.14
CA ILE A 184 -2.00 -6.27 -11.87
C ILE A 184 -2.10 -6.94 -13.26
N GLY A 185 -0.96 -7.17 -13.91
CA GLY A 185 -0.88 -7.91 -15.17
C GLY A 185 -1.25 -9.38 -15.02
N GLY A 186 -0.80 -10.03 -13.95
CA GLY A 186 -1.17 -11.41 -13.60
C GLY A 186 -2.66 -11.56 -13.30
N LEU A 187 -3.24 -10.61 -12.55
CA LEU A 187 -4.69 -10.57 -12.31
C LEU A 187 -5.49 -10.35 -13.61
N LYS A 188 -5.08 -9.41 -14.47
CA LYS A 188 -5.73 -9.21 -15.78
C LYS A 188 -5.61 -10.42 -16.69
N GLN A 189 -4.50 -11.15 -16.64
CA GLN A 189 -4.28 -12.34 -17.44
C GLN A 189 -5.09 -13.54 -16.93
N ALA A 190 -5.21 -13.70 -15.61
CA ALA A 190 -6.09 -14.70 -14.99
C ALA A 190 -7.57 -14.45 -15.32
N VAL A 191 -8.00 -13.18 -15.38
CA VAL A 191 -9.38 -12.79 -15.75
C VAL A 191 -9.65 -12.94 -17.25
N LYS A 192 -8.63 -12.82 -18.11
CA LYS A 192 -8.77 -13.02 -19.57
C LYS A 192 -8.56 -14.46 -20.04
N GLY A 193 -8.06 -15.34 -19.16
CA GLY A 193 -7.70 -16.72 -19.48
C GLY A 193 -8.56 -17.77 -18.79
N GLY A 194 -9.75 -17.38 -18.30
CA GLY A 194 -10.79 -18.27 -17.79
C GLY A 194 -12.02 -18.24 -18.68
#